data_AF-A0A453EPL8-F1
#
_entry.id   AF-A0A453EPL8-F1
#
_cell.length_a   1.000
_cell.length_b   1.000
_cell.length_c   1.000
_cell.angle_alpha   90.00
_cell.angle_beta   90.00
_cell.angle_gamma   90.00
#
_symmetry.space_group_name_H-M   'P 1'
#
loop_
_entity.id
_entity.type
_entity.pdbx_description
1 polymer ?
#
loop_
_entity_poly.entity_id
_entity_poly.type
_entity_poly.pdbx_seq_one_letter_code
_entity_poly.pdbx_strand_id
1 'polypeptide(L)'
;MDNTGGPAVVDLAAIRDVIAELESDPKKINPLVPVDVVIDHSVRVDVAKCADALKQNMDLEFSRNKERFSFFKWASSAFNNMLVLPPGSGILHQVNLEYLSRVVFKADGVLYPDSVVGTDSHTTMINSLGVAGWGVGGIEAMAAMLGQPMSMVLPGVVGFKLTGKLQDGVTTTDLALTLTQMLRKHGVVGKFIEFHGEGVGSIPLPARATIANMTPEYGATMGFFPVDQVALDYLRLIGR
;
A
#
# COMPACT_ATOMS: atom_id res chain seq x y z
N MET A 1 1.80 4.57 -5.78
CA MET A 1 3.08 4.20 -6.43
C MET A 1 3.27 5.05 -7.67
N ASP A 2 4.51 5.39 -8.04
CA ASP A 2 4.79 6.25 -9.19
C ASP A 2 4.41 5.61 -10.55
N ASN A 3 4.71 4.33 -10.80
CA ASN A 3 4.45 3.66 -12.10
C ASN A 3 2.97 3.54 -12.46
N THR A 4 2.14 3.21 -11.48
CA THR A 4 0.70 2.98 -11.70
C THR A 4 -0.16 4.16 -11.25
N GLY A 5 0.29 4.92 -10.26
CA GLY A 5 -0.38 6.13 -9.78
C GLY A 5 -0.02 7.38 -10.57
N GLY A 6 1.14 7.39 -11.26
CA GLY A 6 1.53 8.49 -12.14
C GLY A 6 0.48 8.79 -13.22
N PRO A 7 0.02 7.80 -13.99
CA PRO A 7 -1.09 7.97 -14.92
C PRO A 7 -2.35 8.55 -14.26
N ALA A 8 -2.73 8.11 -13.06
CA ALA A 8 -3.89 8.66 -12.36
C ALA A 8 -3.74 10.15 -12.00
N VAL A 9 -2.52 10.60 -11.66
CA VAL A 9 -2.23 12.03 -11.41
C VAL A 9 -2.23 12.82 -12.73
N VAL A 10 -1.75 12.22 -13.82
CA VAL A 10 -1.87 12.81 -15.18
C VAL A 10 -3.33 12.95 -15.57
N ASP A 11 -4.17 11.94 -15.30
CA ASP A 11 -5.60 11.99 -15.58
C ASP A 11 -6.29 13.09 -14.77
N LEU A 12 -5.95 13.27 -13.49
CA LEU A 12 -6.47 14.41 -12.70
C LEU A 12 -6.08 15.77 -13.31
N ALA A 13 -4.86 15.90 -13.84
CA ALA A 13 -4.42 17.10 -14.53
C ALA A 13 -5.19 17.31 -15.84
N ALA A 14 -5.37 16.25 -16.64
CA ALA A 14 -6.13 16.31 -17.88
C ALA A 14 -7.62 16.68 -17.64
N ILE A 15 -8.23 16.14 -16.58
CA ILE A 15 -9.61 16.50 -16.21
C ILE A 15 -9.69 17.98 -15.81
N ARG A 16 -8.67 18.54 -15.15
CA ARG A 16 -8.62 19.99 -14.87
C ARG A 16 -8.63 20.83 -16.14
N ASP A 17 -7.87 20.43 -17.16
CA ASP A 17 -7.85 21.14 -18.44
C ASP A 17 -9.24 21.11 -19.11
N VAL A 18 -9.89 19.94 -19.16
CA VAL A 18 -11.24 19.81 -19.70
C VAL A 18 -12.26 20.64 -18.93
N ILE A 19 -12.19 20.68 -17.59
CA ILE A 19 -13.08 21.49 -16.77
C ILE A 19 -12.87 23.00 -17.04
N ALA A 20 -11.63 23.43 -17.30
CA ALA A 20 -11.32 24.80 -17.69
C ALA A 20 -11.92 25.15 -19.06
N GLU A 21 -11.81 24.25 -20.03
CA GLU A 21 -12.41 24.41 -21.37
C GLU A 21 -13.95 24.50 -21.31
N LEU A 22 -14.57 23.84 -20.33
CA LEU A 22 -16.00 23.93 -20.04
C LEU A 22 -16.39 25.15 -19.17
N GLU A 23 -15.52 26.16 -19.10
CA GLU A 23 -15.70 27.41 -18.33
C GLU A 23 -16.05 27.19 -16.84
N SER A 24 -15.59 26.07 -16.28
CA SER A 24 -15.82 25.69 -14.90
C SER A 24 -14.52 25.74 -14.09
N ASP A 25 -14.61 25.87 -12.76
CA ASP A 25 -13.42 25.97 -11.90
C ASP A 25 -12.64 24.64 -11.84
N PRO A 26 -11.41 24.56 -12.37
CA PRO A 26 -10.61 23.33 -12.36
C PRO A 26 -10.21 22.90 -10.95
N LYS A 27 -10.18 23.82 -9.99
CA LYS A 27 -9.82 23.51 -8.60
C LYS A 27 -10.82 22.58 -7.92
N LYS A 28 -12.02 22.42 -8.47
CA LYS A 28 -12.99 21.40 -8.03
C LYS A 28 -12.46 19.98 -8.22
N ILE A 29 -11.54 19.78 -9.15
CA ILE A 29 -10.86 18.50 -9.35
C ILE A 29 -9.68 18.45 -8.38
N ASN A 30 -9.92 17.86 -7.21
CA ASN A 30 -8.92 17.68 -6.16
C ASN A 30 -9.24 16.43 -5.34
N PRO A 31 -8.21 15.70 -4.85
CA PRO A 31 -8.44 14.64 -3.87
C PRO A 31 -9.20 15.11 -2.63
N LEU A 32 -10.30 14.44 -2.32
CA LEU A 32 -11.14 14.64 -1.14
C LEU A 32 -10.67 13.80 0.06
N VAL A 33 -9.83 12.81 -0.19
CA VAL A 33 -9.18 11.96 0.81
C VAL A 33 -7.66 12.14 0.75
N PRO A 34 -6.90 11.82 1.83
CA PRO A 34 -5.44 11.80 1.78
C PRO A 34 -4.92 10.86 0.69
N VAL A 35 -3.95 11.34 -0.09
CA VAL A 35 -3.28 10.59 -1.15
C VAL A 35 -1.78 10.66 -0.91
N ASP A 36 -1.18 9.49 -0.69
CA ASP A 36 0.25 9.35 -0.47
C ASP A 36 0.89 8.69 -1.72
N VAL A 37 1.75 9.42 -2.42
CA VAL A 37 2.50 8.94 -3.58
C VAL A 37 3.95 8.67 -3.16
N VAL A 38 4.37 7.41 -3.25
CA VAL A 38 5.77 7.01 -3.04
C VAL A 38 6.42 6.72 -4.39
N ILE A 39 7.60 7.31 -4.61
CA ILE A 39 8.44 7.09 -5.78
C ILE A 39 9.49 6.04 -5.41
N ASP A 40 9.27 4.80 -5.83
CA ASP A 40 10.09 3.64 -5.44
C ASP A 40 10.41 2.69 -6.59
N HIS A 41 9.77 2.81 -7.76
CA HIS A 41 9.99 1.92 -8.90
C HIS A 41 10.89 2.48 -10.01
N SER A 42 11.55 3.61 -9.75
CA SER A 42 12.49 4.24 -10.68
C SER A 42 13.96 3.88 -10.45
N VAL A 43 14.34 3.49 -9.22
CA VAL A 43 15.71 3.09 -8.88
C VAL A 43 16.02 1.75 -9.55
N ARG A 44 17.18 1.64 -10.19
CA ARG A 44 17.71 0.39 -10.72
C ARG A 44 19.08 0.09 -10.12
N VAL A 45 19.43 -1.20 -10.09
CA VAL A 45 20.77 -1.64 -9.69
C VAL A 45 21.66 -1.62 -10.93
N ASP A 46 22.16 -0.44 -11.31
CA ASP A 46 23.14 -0.30 -12.39
C ASP A 46 24.56 -0.68 -11.91
N VAL A 47 24.87 -0.30 -10.67
CA VAL A 47 26.14 -0.59 -9.99
C VAL A 47 25.87 -1.30 -8.67
N ALA A 48 26.71 -2.28 -8.31
CA ALA A 48 26.62 -3.03 -7.07
C ALA A 48 28.01 -3.39 -6.52
N LYS A 49 28.08 -3.78 -5.24
CA LYS A 49 29.29 -4.25 -4.54
C LYS A 49 30.43 -3.22 -4.42
N CYS A 50 30.11 -1.93 -4.40
CA CYS A 50 31.07 -0.86 -4.05
C CYS A 50 30.42 0.16 -3.10
N ALA A 51 31.27 0.89 -2.37
CA ALA A 51 30.82 1.80 -1.30
C ALA A 51 29.94 2.95 -1.82
N ASP A 52 30.13 3.36 -3.07
CA ASP A 52 29.42 4.46 -3.72
C ASP A 52 28.28 3.99 -4.65
N ALA A 53 27.98 2.68 -4.70
CA ALA A 53 26.94 2.12 -5.56
C ALA A 53 25.57 2.80 -5.38
N LEU A 54 25.17 3.04 -4.13
CA LEU A 54 23.90 3.71 -3.83
C LEU A 54 23.84 5.11 -4.45
N LYS A 55 24.89 5.91 -4.24
CA LYS A 55 24.96 7.27 -4.78
C LYS A 55 24.92 7.26 -6.30
N GLN A 56 25.72 6.39 -6.94
CA GLN A 56 25.75 6.28 -8.40
C GLN A 56 24.38 5.89 -8.99
N ASN A 57 23.70 4.90 -8.37
CA ASN A 57 22.37 4.48 -8.81
C ASN A 57 21.33 5.59 -8.65
N MET A 58 21.37 6.35 -7.54
CA MET A 58 20.49 7.51 -7.32
C MET A 58 20.76 8.64 -8.33
N ASP A 59 22.03 8.97 -8.61
CA ASP A 59 22.40 9.99 -9.59
C ASP A 59 21.88 9.61 -10.99
N LEU A 60 22.02 8.34 -11.38
CA LEU A 60 21.49 7.80 -12.62
C LEU A 60 19.95 7.86 -12.67
N GLU A 61 19.27 7.48 -11.60
CA GLU A 61 17.81 7.56 -11.49
C GLU A 61 17.31 8.99 -11.71
N PHE A 62 17.90 9.97 -11.01
CA PHE A 62 17.54 11.38 -11.14
C PHE A 62 17.74 11.89 -12.57
N SER A 63 18.86 11.52 -13.21
CA SER A 63 19.13 11.93 -14.60
C SER A 63 18.10 11.37 -15.59
N ARG A 64 17.65 10.12 -15.39
CA ARG A 64 16.73 9.42 -16.29
C ARG A 64 15.27 9.83 -16.12
N ASN A 65 14.87 10.19 -14.90
CA ASN A 65 13.47 10.43 -14.55
C ASN A 65 13.17 11.90 -14.20
N LYS A 66 14.03 12.83 -14.60
CA LYS A 66 13.94 14.26 -14.25
C LYS A 66 12.57 14.87 -14.53
N GLU A 67 11.99 14.60 -15.71
CA GLU A 67 10.68 15.12 -16.10
C GLU A 67 9.58 14.60 -15.17
N ARG A 68 9.57 13.28 -14.94
CA ARG A 68 8.62 12.61 -14.06
C ARG A 68 8.70 13.12 -12.62
N PHE A 69 9.90 13.31 -12.08
CA PHE A 69 10.08 13.86 -10.74
C PHE A 69 9.65 15.32 -10.66
N SER A 70 9.88 16.10 -11.72
CA SER A 70 9.37 17.47 -11.82
C SER A 70 7.84 17.50 -11.85
N PHE A 71 7.21 16.55 -12.56
CA PHE A 71 5.76 16.39 -12.59
C PHE A 71 5.18 16.06 -11.21
N PHE A 72 5.74 15.08 -10.48
CA PHE A 72 5.26 14.77 -9.13
C PHE A 72 5.52 15.90 -8.13
N LYS A 73 6.63 16.62 -8.27
CA LYS A 73 6.90 17.82 -7.47
C LYS A 73 5.89 18.95 -7.76
N TRP A 74 5.48 19.11 -9.01
CA TRP A 74 4.38 20.01 -9.35
C TRP A 74 3.07 19.51 -8.71
N ALA A 75 2.74 18.22 -8.87
CA ALA A 75 1.50 17.64 -8.38
C ALA A 75 1.32 17.81 -6.85
N SER A 76 2.39 17.62 -6.06
CA SER A 76 2.35 17.84 -4.60
C SER A 76 2.03 19.27 -4.18
N SER A 77 2.24 20.25 -5.06
CA SER A 77 1.88 21.65 -4.83
C SER A 77 0.57 22.07 -5.52
N ALA A 78 0.18 21.36 -6.58
CA ALA A 78 -1.00 21.66 -7.37
C ALA A 78 -2.29 21.04 -6.80
N PHE A 79 -2.18 19.94 -6.05
CA PHE A 79 -3.29 19.25 -5.42
C PHE A 79 -3.20 19.32 -3.90
N ASN A 80 -4.33 19.63 -3.25
CA ASN A 80 -4.45 19.49 -1.79
C ASN A 80 -4.58 18.01 -1.42
N ASN A 81 -4.21 17.66 -0.19
CA ASN A 81 -4.23 16.28 0.33
C ASN A 81 -3.30 15.30 -0.41
N MET A 82 -2.33 15.80 -1.18
CA MET A 82 -1.37 14.97 -1.91
C MET A 82 0.03 15.09 -1.29
N LEU A 83 0.47 14.03 -0.62
CA LEU A 83 1.85 13.89 -0.17
C LEU A 83 2.65 13.13 -1.23
N VAL A 84 3.83 13.63 -1.58
CA VAL A 84 4.76 12.92 -2.48
C VAL A 84 6.06 12.67 -1.72
N LEU A 85 6.39 11.40 -1.52
CA LEU A 85 7.68 10.98 -0.98
C LEU A 85 8.70 10.82 -2.12
N PRO A 86 9.87 11.47 -2.01
CA PRO A 86 10.88 11.47 -3.08
C PRO A 86 11.54 10.09 -3.24
N PRO A 87 12.24 9.85 -4.36
CA PRO A 87 13.03 8.64 -4.55
C PRO A 87 14.07 8.45 -3.44
N GLY A 88 14.35 7.20 -3.09
CA GLY A 88 15.27 6.85 -2.00
C GLY A 88 14.66 6.90 -0.59
N SER A 89 13.36 7.21 -0.46
CA SER A 89 12.66 7.22 0.84
C SER A 89 12.25 5.83 1.35
N GLY A 90 12.51 4.77 0.56
CA GLY A 90 12.07 3.41 0.83
C GLY A 90 11.06 2.90 -0.19
N ILE A 91 10.50 1.73 0.06
CA ILE A 91 9.51 1.05 -0.80
C ILE A 91 8.10 1.34 -0.25
N LEU A 92 7.13 1.60 -1.14
CA LEU A 92 5.77 2.04 -0.83
C LEU A 92 5.15 1.29 0.36
N HIS A 93 5.15 -0.04 0.32
CA HIS A 93 4.46 -0.85 1.33
C HIS A 93 5.16 -0.83 2.68
N GLN A 94 6.50 -0.77 2.70
CA GLN A 94 7.26 -0.66 3.93
C GLN A 94 7.09 0.73 4.55
N VAL A 95 7.17 1.78 3.73
CA VAL A 95 6.90 3.16 4.17
C VAL A 95 5.45 3.31 4.63
N ASN A 96 4.51 2.60 4.00
CA ASN A 96 3.13 2.58 4.45
C ASN A 96 2.99 1.94 5.84
N LEU A 97 3.63 0.79 6.06
CA LEU A 97 3.63 0.08 7.33
C LEU A 97 4.29 0.90 8.47
N GLU A 98 5.40 1.58 8.17
CA GLU A 98 6.26 2.22 9.18
C GLU A 98 5.94 3.72 9.40
N TYR A 99 5.33 4.39 8.42
CA TYR A 99 5.20 5.85 8.45
C TYR A 99 3.82 6.36 8.05
N LEU A 100 3.26 5.89 6.92
CA LEU A 100 2.03 6.51 6.39
C LEU A 100 0.77 6.01 7.07
N SER A 101 0.65 4.72 7.40
CA SER A 101 -0.58 4.18 7.97
C SER A 101 -0.91 4.83 9.31
N ARG A 102 -2.20 5.07 9.56
CA ARG A 102 -2.69 5.70 10.78
C ARG A 102 -3.31 4.69 11.74
N VAL A 103 -3.73 3.51 11.26
CA VAL A 103 -4.46 2.47 12.01
C VAL A 103 -5.83 2.94 12.53
N VAL A 104 -5.89 4.10 13.17
CA VAL A 104 -7.10 4.82 13.55
C VAL A 104 -6.95 6.29 13.14
N PHE A 105 -7.91 6.80 12.39
CA PHE A 105 -8.03 8.22 12.10
C PHE A 105 -8.85 8.92 13.18
N LYS A 106 -8.56 10.22 13.37
CA LYS A 106 -9.34 11.13 14.20
C LYS A 106 -9.71 12.36 13.35
N ALA A 107 -10.99 12.47 12.97
CA ALA A 107 -11.50 13.62 12.24
C ALA A 107 -12.86 14.05 12.84
N ASP A 108 -13.07 15.36 12.99
CA ASP A 108 -14.34 15.94 13.46
C ASP A 108 -14.89 15.32 14.76
N GLY A 109 -13.99 14.95 15.68
CA GLY A 109 -14.35 14.31 16.95
C GLY A 109 -14.69 12.82 16.86
N VAL A 110 -14.64 12.23 15.66
CA VAL A 110 -14.91 10.82 15.40
C VAL A 110 -13.60 10.05 15.24
N LEU A 111 -13.54 8.86 15.85
CA LEU A 111 -12.49 7.88 15.61
C LEU A 111 -13.04 6.81 14.67
N TYR A 112 -12.28 6.50 13.62
CA TYR A 112 -12.64 5.46 12.65
C TYR A 112 -11.40 4.69 12.20
N PRO A 113 -11.54 3.41 11.83
CA PRO A 113 -10.41 2.60 11.41
C PRO A 113 -9.79 3.15 10.12
N ASP A 114 -8.48 3.01 10.01
CA ASP A 114 -7.75 3.23 8.76
C ASP A 114 -8.15 2.17 7.73
N SER A 115 -8.26 2.60 6.47
CA SER A 115 -8.49 1.75 5.32
C SER A 115 -7.88 2.39 4.08
N VAL A 116 -7.31 1.60 3.18
CA VAL A 116 -6.58 2.12 2.02
C VAL A 116 -6.78 1.26 0.78
N VAL A 117 -7.01 1.91 -0.36
CA VAL A 117 -6.84 1.29 -1.68
C VAL A 117 -5.62 1.91 -2.34
N GLY A 118 -4.81 1.09 -2.98
CA GLY A 118 -3.59 1.53 -3.63
C GLY A 118 -3.54 1.09 -5.09
N THR A 119 -2.83 1.85 -5.93
CA THR A 119 -2.61 1.48 -7.34
C THR A 119 -1.58 0.34 -7.50
N ASP A 120 -1.37 -0.45 -6.46
CA ASP A 120 -0.41 -1.55 -6.42
C ASP A 120 -1.06 -2.76 -5.74
N SER A 121 -0.91 -3.95 -6.33
CA SER A 121 -1.55 -5.18 -5.86
C SER A 121 -1.17 -5.54 -4.43
N HIS A 122 0.08 -5.27 -4.03
CA HIS A 122 0.65 -5.65 -2.75
C HIS A 122 0.34 -4.64 -1.64
N THR A 123 -0.54 -3.66 -1.90
CA THR A 123 -1.12 -2.78 -0.87
C THR A 123 -1.70 -3.58 0.30
N THR A 124 -2.09 -4.83 0.06
CA THR A 124 -2.50 -5.82 1.07
C THR A 124 -1.46 -6.06 2.17
N MET A 125 -0.18 -5.73 2.00
CA MET A 125 0.84 -5.82 3.05
C MET A 125 0.42 -5.08 4.33
N ILE A 126 -0.33 -3.98 4.22
CA ILE A 126 -0.81 -3.21 5.36
C ILE A 126 -1.84 -3.95 6.22
N ASN A 127 -2.46 -5.01 5.69
CA ASN A 127 -3.42 -5.80 6.43
C ASN A 127 -2.81 -6.52 7.63
N SER A 128 -1.48 -6.61 7.69
CA SER A 128 -0.74 -7.10 8.86
C SER A 128 -0.91 -6.24 10.11
N LEU A 129 -1.16 -4.92 9.95
CA LEU A 129 -1.45 -3.96 11.02
C LEU A 129 -2.95 -3.85 11.35
N GLY A 130 -3.79 -4.72 10.78
CA GLY A 130 -5.25 -4.62 10.94
C GLY A 130 -5.89 -3.46 10.19
N VAL A 131 -5.20 -2.92 9.18
CA VAL A 131 -5.74 -1.92 8.25
C VAL A 131 -6.33 -2.62 7.03
N ALA A 132 -7.61 -2.39 6.76
CA ALA A 132 -8.28 -2.97 5.61
C ALA A 132 -7.78 -2.29 4.33
N GLY A 133 -7.14 -3.03 3.44
CA GLY A 133 -6.62 -2.44 2.22
C GLY A 133 -6.15 -3.42 1.16
N TRP A 134 -6.24 -3.00 -0.10
CA TRP A 134 -5.97 -3.85 -1.26
C TRP A 134 -5.63 -3.03 -2.50
N GLY A 135 -5.10 -3.72 -3.52
CA GLY A 135 -4.77 -3.10 -4.80
C GLY A 135 -6.00 -2.88 -5.70
N VAL A 136 -6.02 -1.75 -6.40
CA VAL A 136 -7.04 -1.38 -7.39
C VAL A 136 -6.39 -0.77 -8.63
N GLY A 137 -7.14 -0.60 -9.72
CA GLY A 137 -6.68 0.12 -10.89
C GLY A 137 -6.56 1.63 -10.67
N GLY A 138 -5.89 2.32 -11.59
CA GLY A 138 -5.70 3.77 -11.53
C GLY A 138 -7.02 4.55 -11.61
N ILE A 139 -7.99 4.04 -12.39
CA ILE A 139 -9.31 4.68 -12.55
C ILE A 139 -10.12 4.57 -11.26
N GLU A 140 -10.16 3.39 -10.63
CA GLU A 140 -10.84 3.20 -9.35
C GLU A 140 -10.20 4.04 -8.25
N ALA A 141 -8.86 4.10 -8.21
CA ALA A 141 -8.15 4.96 -7.28
C ALA A 141 -8.52 6.43 -7.49
N MET A 142 -8.55 6.92 -8.74
CA MET A 142 -8.94 8.28 -9.07
C MET A 142 -10.40 8.59 -8.67
N ALA A 143 -11.32 7.66 -8.93
CA ALA A 143 -12.71 7.80 -8.52
C ALA A 143 -12.82 7.92 -6.98
N ALA A 144 -12.08 7.08 -6.24
CA ALA A 144 -12.00 7.16 -4.78
C ALA A 144 -11.39 8.49 -4.31
N MET A 145 -10.35 9.00 -4.98
CA MET A 145 -9.78 10.32 -4.70
C MET A 145 -10.84 11.43 -4.86
N LEU A 146 -11.74 11.32 -5.82
CA LEU A 146 -12.83 12.26 -6.05
C LEU A 146 -14.09 11.97 -5.21
N GLY A 147 -13.98 11.10 -4.20
CA GLY A 147 -15.04 10.81 -3.23
C GLY A 147 -16.09 9.81 -3.69
N GLN A 148 -15.87 9.10 -4.81
CA GLN A 148 -16.74 7.99 -5.19
C GLN A 148 -16.48 6.79 -4.27
N PRO A 149 -17.52 6.22 -3.63
CA PRO A 149 -17.38 4.99 -2.89
C PRO A 149 -16.97 3.82 -3.80
N MET A 150 -16.13 2.93 -3.28
CA MET A 150 -15.77 1.69 -3.98
C MET A 150 -16.99 0.77 -4.08
N SER A 151 -17.33 0.36 -5.30
CA SER A 151 -18.36 -0.65 -5.54
C SER A 151 -17.75 -2.04 -5.50
N MET A 152 -18.22 -2.90 -4.60
CA MET A 152 -17.82 -4.30 -4.54
C MET A 152 -19.00 -5.21 -4.16
N VAL A 153 -18.99 -6.43 -4.70
CA VAL A 153 -19.85 -7.49 -4.17
C VAL A 153 -19.35 -7.84 -2.77
N LEU A 154 -20.26 -7.97 -1.80
CA LEU A 154 -19.91 -8.36 -0.43
C LEU A 154 -19.13 -9.70 -0.48
N PRO A 155 -17.83 -9.70 -0.14
CA PRO A 155 -17.00 -10.86 -0.35
C PRO A 155 -17.26 -11.91 0.73
N GLY A 156 -17.14 -13.19 0.37
CA GLY A 156 -17.05 -14.25 1.35
C GLY A 156 -15.75 -14.13 2.16
N VAL A 157 -15.79 -14.46 3.46
CA VAL A 157 -14.61 -14.45 4.34
C VAL A 157 -14.21 -15.89 4.64
N VAL A 158 -12.96 -16.23 4.36
CA VAL A 158 -12.34 -17.52 4.71
C VAL A 158 -11.47 -17.33 5.94
N GLY A 159 -11.87 -17.94 7.05
CA GLY A 159 -11.05 -17.98 8.26
C GLY A 159 -9.86 -18.92 8.09
N PHE A 160 -8.63 -18.40 8.22
CA PHE A 160 -7.41 -19.20 8.22
C PHE A 160 -6.90 -19.38 9.64
N LYS A 161 -7.18 -20.55 10.22
CA LYS A 161 -6.78 -20.87 11.60
C LYS A 161 -5.31 -21.30 11.67
N LEU A 162 -4.50 -20.53 12.37
CA LEU A 162 -3.11 -20.86 12.71
C LEU A 162 -3.04 -21.43 14.13
N THR A 163 -2.37 -22.57 14.29
CA THR A 163 -2.20 -23.28 15.57
C THR A 163 -0.75 -23.69 15.78
N GLY A 164 -0.36 -23.88 17.03
CA GLY A 164 1.02 -24.24 17.38
C GLY A 164 2.02 -23.10 17.19
N LYS A 165 3.30 -23.44 17.06
CA LYS A 165 4.44 -22.51 16.90
C LYS A 165 5.34 -22.99 15.77
N LEU A 166 6.03 -22.05 15.12
CA LEU A 166 7.06 -22.38 14.14
C LEU A 166 8.21 -23.15 14.81
N GLN A 167 8.73 -24.17 14.12
CA GLN A 167 9.89 -24.93 14.58
C GLN A 167 11.18 -24.13 14.35
N ASP A 168 12.22 -24.44 15.13
CA ASP A 168 13.52 -23.83 14.95
C ASP A 168 14.06 -24.08 13.54
N GLY A 169 14.57 -23.02 12.92
CA GLY A 169 15.06 -23.04 11.53
C GLY A 169 13.99 -22.80 10.46
N VAL A 170 12.70 -22.80 10.80
CA VAL A 170 11.64 -22.40 9.87
C VAL A 170 11.60 -20.88 9.76
N THR A 171 11.66 -20.37 8.53
CA THR A 171 11.66 -18.94 8.25
C THR A 171 10.26 -18.39 7.97
N THR A 172 10.13 -17.07 8.04
CA THR A 172 8.95 -16.34 7.57
C THR A 172 8.58 -16.72 6.13
N THR A 173 9.59 -16.86 5.26
CA THR A 173 9.39 -17.19 3.85
C THR A 173 8.81 -18.58 3.68
N ASP A 174 9.29 -19.56 4.45
CA ASP A 174 8.74 -20.93 4.42
C ASP A 174 7.27 -20.93 4.79
N LEU A 175 6.90 -20.18 5.85
CA LEU A 175 5.51 -20.01 6.25
C LEU A 175 4.67 -19.34 5.15
N ALA A 176 5.13 -18.20 4.63
CA ALA A 176 4.40 -17.43 3.62
C ALA A 176 4.17 -18.23 2.33
N LEU A 177 5.17 -18.96 1.86
CA LEU A 177 5.07 -19.83 0.68
C LEU A 177 4.13 -21.01 0.93
N THR A 178 4.18 -21.62 2.11
CA THR A 178 3.28 -22.72 2.50
C THR A 178 1.82 -22.26 2.53
N LEU A 179 1.55 -21.12 3.18
CA LEU A 179 0.21 -20.53 3.22
C LEU A 179 -0.30 -20.17 1.82
N THR A 180 0.55 -19.57 1.00
CA THR A 180 0.23 -19.24 -0.39
C THR A 180 -0.16 -20.48 -1.19
N GLN A 181 0.61 -21.57 -1.06
CA GLN A 181 0.30 -22.85 -1.72
C GLN A 181 -1.04 -23.41 -1.26
N MET A 182 -1.30 -23.43 0.05
CA MET A 182 -2.55 -23.94 0.63
C MET A 182 -3.77 -23.13 0.18
N LEU A 183 -3.67 -21.79 0.21
CA LEU A 183 -4.73 -20.88 -0.19
C LEU A 183 -5.03 -20.95 -1.69
N ARG A 184 -3.98 -21.04 -2.53
CA ARG A 184 -4.15 -21.30 -3.97
C ARG A 184 -4.91 -22.58 -4.23
N LYS A 185 -4.55 -23.68 -3.54
CA LYS A 185 -5.23 -24.98 -3.68
C LYS A 185 -6.68 -24.93 -3.22
N HIS A 186 -7.00 -24.11 -2.22
CA HIS A 186 -8.36 -23.97 -1.70
C HIS A 186 -9.28 -23.13 -2.61
N GLY A 187 -8.74 -22.18 -3.38
CA GLY A 187 -9.52 -21.34 -4.29
C GLY A 187 -10.20 -20.17 -3.58
N VAL A 188 -9.42 -19.11 -3.36
CA VAL A 188 -9.83 -17.91 -2.59
C VAL A 188 -9.97 -16.65 -3.43
N VAL A 189 -10.08 -16.79 -4.75
CA VAL A 189 -10.23 -15.66 -5.66
C VAL A 189 -11.45 -14.81 -5.31
N GLY A 190 -11.24 -13.50 -5.14
CA GLY A 190 -12.30 -12.53 -4.82
C GLY A 190 -12.87 -12.63 -3.41
N LYS A 191 -12.22 -13.41 -2.52
CA LYS A 191 -12.61 -13.55 -1.10
C LYS A 191 -11.67 -12.77 -0.19
N PHE A 192 -12.11 -12.52 1.03
CA PHE A 192 -11.23 -12.08 2.11
C PHE A 192 -10.69 -13.30 2.87
N ILE A 193 -9.42 -13.23 3.27
CA ILE A 193 -8.84 -14.13 4.23
C ILE A 193 -8.73 -13.38 5.55
N GLU A 194 -9.18 -14.00 6.64
CA GLU A 194 -8.95 -13.50 7.99
C GLU A 194 -8.13 -14.52 8.77
N PHE A 195 -6.92 -14.14 9.17
CA PHE A 195 -6.04 -15.00 9.95
C PHE A 195 -6.44 -14.95 11.43
N HIS A 196 -6.64 -16.12 12.02
CA HIS A 196 -7.06 -16.24 13.41
C HIS A 196 -6.45 -17.47 14.09
N GLY A 197 -6.69 -17.63 15.39
CA GLY A 197 -6.21 -18.77 16.18
C GLY A 197 -4.98 -18.45 17.03
N GLU A 198 -4.65 -19.38 17.92
CA GLU A 198 -3.58 -19.21 18.92
C GLU A 198 -2.19 -18.95 18.32
N GLY A 199 -1.95 -19.44 17.09
CA GLY A 199 -0.66 -19.30 16.42
C GLY A 199 -0.37 -17.86 15.98
N VAL A 200 -1.41 -17.03 15.73
CA VAL A 200 -1.25 -15.65 15.23
C VAL A 200 -0.41 -14.81 16.19
N GLY A 201 -0.69 -14.90 17.49
CA GLY A 201 0.02 -14.13 18.52
C GLY A 201 1.51 -14.48 18.65
N SER A 202 1.94 -15.62 18.11
CA SER A 202 3.35 -16.02 18.10
C SER A 202 4.13 -15.50 16.89
N ILE A 203 3.44 -14.99 15.87
CA ILE A 203 4.05 -14.52 14.62
C ILE A 203 4.34 -13.02 14.75
N PRO A 204 5.61 -12.58 14.63
CA PRO A 204 5.96 -11.17 14.72
C PRO A 204 5.41 -10.37 13.54
N LEU A 205 5.20 -9.06 13.70
CA LEU A 205 4.55 -8.25 12.68
C LEU A 205 5.23 -8.29 11.30
N PRO A 206 6.58 -8.20 11.18
CA PRO A 206 7.23 -8.31 9.87
C PRO A 206 6.88 -9.61 9.14
N ALA A 207 6.70 -10.71 9.87
CA ALA A 207 6.29 -11.98 9.29
C ALA A 207 4.81 -11.98 8.84
N ARG A 208 3.92 -11.34 9.61
CA ARG A 208 2.53 -11.10 9.18
C ARG A 208 2.48 -10.24 7.92
N ALA A 209 3.33 -9.20 7.85
CA ALA A 209 3.44 -8.33 6.69
C ALA A 209 3.89 -9.10 5.44
N THR A 210 4.84 -10.03 5.55
CA THR A 210 5.21 -10.91 4.44
C THR A 210 4.04 -11.77 3.96
N ILE A 211 3.26 -12.35 4.88
CA ILE A 211 2.09 -13.18 4.53
C ILE A 211 0.99 -12.35 3.85
N ALA A 212 0.69 -11.18 4.41
CA ALA A 212 -0.32 -10.25 3.89
C ALA A 212 0.11 -9.63 2.54
N ASN A 213 1.41 -9.38 2.35
CA ASN A 213 1.97 -8.95 1.08
C ASN A 213 1.68 -9.96 -0.02
N MET A 214 1.77 -11.27 0.28
CA MET A 214 1.53 -12.34 -0.70
C MET A 214 0.06 -12.57 -1.10
N THR A 215 -0.86 -11.71 -0.67
CA THR A 215 -2.30 -11.84 -0.95
C THR A 215 -2.63 -11.96 -2.44
N PRO A 216 -2.07 -11.10 -3.31
CA PRO A 216 -2.29 -11.21 -4.76
C PRO A 216 -1.81 -12.56 -5.31
N GLU A 217 -0.73 -13.12 -4.75
CA GLU A 217 -0.18 -14.39 -5.20
C GLU A 217 -1.18 -15.53 -4.97
N TYR A 218 -1.94 -15.58 -3.88
CA TYR A 218 -2.99 -16.59 -3.70
C TYR A 218 -4.38 -16.17 -4.19
N GLY A 219 -4.49 -14.97 -4.77
CA GLY A 219 -5.66 -14.49 -5.51
C GLY A 219 -6.78 -13.90 -4.65
N ALA A 220 -6.61 -13.83 -3.33
CA ALA A 220 -7.59 -13.19 -2.46
C ALA A 220 -7.57 -11.66 -2.67
N THR A 221 -8.64 -10.99 -2.25
CA THR A 221 -8.68 -9.52 -2.28
C THR A 221 -7.94 -8.94 -1.08
N MET A 222 -7.98 -9.60 0.08
CA MET A 222 -7.40 -9.12 1.33
C MET A 222 -6.90 -10.28 2.19
N GLY A 223 -5.75 -10.09 2.86
CA GLY A 223 -5.15 -11.05 3.79
C GLY A 223 -5.02 -10.47 5.20
N PHE A 224 -6.11 -10.49 5.96
CA PHE A 224 -6.30 -9.66 7.14
C PHE A 224 -5.82 -10.29 8.46
N PHE A 225 -4.98 -9.55 9.18
CA PHE A 225 -4.63 -9.83 10.57
C PHE A 225 -5.28 -8.76 11.45
N PRO A 226 -6.26 -9.10 12.30
CA PRO A 226 -6.85 -8.14 13.21
C PRO A 226 -5.81 -7.48 14.13
N VAL A 227 -6.08 -6.23 14.54
CA VAL A 227 -5.22 -5.50 15.48
C VAL A 227 -5.16 -6.27 16.81
N ASP A 228 -3.95 -6.62 17.23
CA ASP A 228 -3.67 -7.29 18.50
C ASP A 228 -2.46 -6.66 19.21
N GLN A 229 -2.01 -7.28 20.31
CA GLN A 229 -0.89 -6.75 21.08
C GLN A 229 0.41 -6.67 20.26
N VAL A 230 0.64 -7.59 19.32
CA VAL A 230 1.83 -7.58 18.45
C VAL A 230 1.81 -6.36 17.52
N ALA A 231 0.65 -6.02 16.95
CA ALA A 231 0.49 -4.81 16.15
C ALA A 231 0.73 -3.56 16.99
N LEU A 232 0.16 -3.49 18.20
CA LEU A 232 0.36 -2.35 19.11
C LEU A 232 1.83 -2.20 19.56
N ASP A 233 2.51 -3.31 19.85
CA ASP A 233 3.93 -3.30 20.24
C ASP A 233 4.81 -2.82 19.09
N TYR A 234 4.47 -3.20 17.85
CA TYR A 234 5.18 -2.69 16.68
C TYR A 234 4.95 -1.18 16.47
N LEU A 235 3.71 -0.68 16.64
CA LEU A 235 3.45 0.76 16.56
C LEU A 235 4.31 1.55 17.56
N ARG A 236 4.43 1.04 18.80
CA ARG A 236 5.32 1.66 19.81
C ARG A 236 6.79 1.61 19.41
N LEU A 237 7.23 0.49 18.82
CA LEU A 237 8.61 0.33 18.33
C LEU A 237 8.97 1.38 17.26
N ILE A 238 8.02 1.73 16.38
CA ILE A 238 8.20 2.75 15.35
C ILE A 238 7.85 4.17 15.83
N GLY A 239 7.66 4.36 17.14
CA GLY A 239 7.50 5.68 17.77
C GLY A 239 6.07 6.24 17.77
N ARG A 240 5.05 5.38 17.75
CA ARG A 240 3.63 5.76 17.73
C ARG A 240 2.85 5.34 18.97
#